data_AF-A0A9D5BFB4-F1
#
_entry.id   AF-A0A9D5BFB4-F1
#
_cell.length_a   1.000
_cell.length_b   1.000
_cell.length_c   1.000
_cell.angle_alpha   90.00
_cell.angle_beta   90.00
_cell.angle_gamma   90.00
#
_symmetry.space_group_name_H-M   'P 1'
#
loop_
_entity.id
_entity.type
_entity.pdbx_description
1 polymer ?
#
loop_
_entity_poly.entity_id
_entity_poly.type
_entity_poly.pdbx_seq_one_letter_code
_entity_poly.pdbx_strand_id
1 'polypeptide(L)'
;MQKICERCHTSNEHTLKSGEVHPLCQAVVDDIPSNTTHNDYILENGLFEDRNNFLSFCQKYQFQFDTLRRAKYSSMMILYHLSNPSPMNFGKCCIICCAHNVF
;
A
#
# COMPACT_ATOMS: atom_id res chain seq x y z
N MET A 1 12.25 0.11 2.98
CA MET A 1 12.42 0.85 1.72
C MET A 1 12.54 2.33 2.00
N GLN A 2 13.76 2.88 1.92
CA GLN A 2 14.01 4.30 2.08
C GLN A 2 13.66 4.99 0.76
N LYS A 3 12.54 5.73 0.71
CA LYS A 3 12.18 6.52 -0.48
C LYS A 3 13.07 7.77 -0.50
N ILE A 4 13.88 7.89 -1.55
CA ILE A 4 14.72 9.06 -1.80
C ILE A 4 13.91 10.07 -2.64
N CYS A 5 14.03 11.37 -2.35
CA CYS A 5 13.35 12.47 -3.04
C CYS A 5 13.88 12.66 -4.47
N GLU A 6 13.04 13.09 -5.42
CA GLU A 6 13.41 13.35 -6.83
C GLU A 6 14.64 14.26 -7.00
N ARG A 7 14.88 15.17 -6.06
CA ARG A 7 16.05 16.06 -6.08
C ARG A 7 17.39 15.32 -5.91
N CYS A 8 17.37 14.13 -5.31
CA CYS A 8 18.56 13.30 -5.11
C CYS A 8 18.70 12.22 -6.20
N HIS A 9 17.74 12.11 -7.13
CA HIS A 9 17.85 11.21 -8.29
C HIS A 9 18.70 11.80 -9.42
N THR A 10 18.95 13.11 -9.41
CA THR A 10 19.65 13.85 -10.49
C THR A 10 21.06 14.30 -10.11
N SER A 11 21.44 14.21 -8.83
CA SER A 11 22.77 14.57 -8.34
C SER A 11 23.67 13.32 -8.34
N ASN A 12 24.81 13.37 -9.01
CA ASN A 12 25.82 12.29 -8.99
C ASN A 12 26.54 12.15 -7.63
N GLU A 13 26.15 12.95 -6.63
CA GLU A 13 26.77 13.01 -5.32
C GLU A 13 25.70 13.09 -4.24
N HIS A 14 25.93 12.40 -3.12
CA HIS A 14 25.11 12.53 -1.91
C HIS A 14 26.01 12.79 -0.69
N THR A 15 25.52 13.64 0.22
CA THR A 15 26.22 13.99 1.46
C THR A 15 25.60 13.22 2.63
N LEU A 16 26.41 12.41 3.32
CA LEU A 16 25.97 11.77 4.56
C LEU A 16 25.82 12.81 5.68
N LYS A 17 25.09 12.45 6.74
CA LYS A 17 24.92 13.31 7.93
C LYS A 17 26.24 13.73 8.59
N SER A 18 27.34 13.05 8.29
CA SER A 18 28.70 13.39 8.75
C SER A 18 29.39 14.48 7.92
N GLY A 19 28.77 14.98 6.85
CA GLY A 19 29.35 16.01 5.97
C GLY A 19 30.25 15.45 4.84
N GLU A 20 30.48 14.14 4.80
CA GLU A 20 31.25 13.48 3.75
C GLU A 20 30.41 13.33 2.47
N VAL A 21 31.01 13.71 1.33
CA VAL A 21 30.39 13.63 0.00
C VAL A 21 30.87 12.36 -0.70
N HIS A 22 29.95 11.50 -1.08
CA HIS A 22 30.26 10.26 -1.80
C HIS A 22 29.71 10.31 -3.23
N PRO A 23 30.53 9.98 -4.25
CA PRO A 23 30.06 9.77 -5.61
C PRO A 23 29.07 8.61 -5.65
N LEU A 24 27.91 8.81 -6.27
CA LEU A 24 27.01 7.73 -6.62
C LEU A 24 27.56 7.03 -7.85
N CYS A 25 28.24 5.90 -7.65
CA CYS A 25 28.66 5.04 -8.76
C CYS A 25 27.44 4.25 -9.26
N GLN A 26 27.02 4.51 -10.49
CA GLN A 26 26.08 3.63 -11.18
C GLN A 26 26.77 2.27 -11.37
N ALA A 27 26.33 1.26 -10.63
CA ALA A 27 26.77 -0.11 -10.88
C ALA A 27 26.20 -0.54 -12.24
N VAL A 28 27.08 -0.78 -13.21
CA VAL A 28 26.70 -1.43 -14.46
C VAL A 28 26.40 -2.88 -14.10
N VAL A 29 25.12 -3.23 -14.09
CA VAL A 29 24.67 -4.61 -13.90
C VAL A 29 24.34 -5.12 -15.30
N ASP A 30 25.18 -6.01 -15.81
CA ASP A 30 24.91 -6.72 -17.06
C ASP A 30 23.70 -7.66 -16.88
N ASP A 31 22.92 -7.83 -17.94
CA ASP A 31 21.80 -8.79 -18.04
C ASP A 31 20.60 -8.59 -17.07
N ILE A 32 20.19 -7.33 -16.80
CA ILE A 32 18.85 -7.10 -16.24
C ILE A 32 17.83 -7.28 -17.36
N PRO A 33 16.93 -8.29 -17.29
CA PRO A 33 15.85 -8.41 -18.26
C PRO A 33 15.01 -7.13 -18.23
N SER A 34 14.83 -6.52 -19.40
CA SER A 34 14.12 -5.25 -19.58
C SER A 34 12.66 -5.32 -19.14
N ASN A 35 12.12 -6.54 -19.00
CA ASN A 35 10.81 -6.81 -18.49
C ASN A 35 10.85 -7.91 -17.40
N THR A 36 10.10 -7.69 -16.33
CA THR A 36 9.65 -8.77 -15.46
C THR A 36 8.28 -9.17 -15.97
N THR A 37 8.19 -10.19 -16.83
CA THR A 37 6.90 -10.76 -17.23
C THR A 37 6.21 -11.33 -15.98
N HIS A 38 5.22 -10.60 -15.48
CA HIS A 38 4.45 -10.99 -14.31
C HIS A 38 3.21 -11.73 -14.80
N ASN A 39 3.17 -13.04 -14.60
CA ASN A 39 2.06 -13.88 -15.05
C ASN A 39 0.94 -13.97 -14.00
N ASP A 40 1.03 -13.20 -12.91
CA ASP A 40 0.01 -13.25 -11.86
C ASP A 40 -1.24 -12.48 -12.28
N TYR A 41 -2.39 -13.00 -11.85
CA TYR A 41 -3.67 -12.36 -12.07
C TYR A 41 -3.80 -11.09 -11.23
N ILE A 42 -4.20 -9.98 -11.87
CA ILE A 42 -4.55 -8.74 -11.17
C ILE A 42 -5.91 -8.95 -10.51
N LEU A 43 -5.92 -9.07 -9.19
CA LEU A 43 -7.15 -9.12 -8.40
C LEU A 43 -7.65 -7.70 -8.16
N GLU A 44 -8.70 -7.29 -8.89
CA GLU A 44 -9.38 -6.02 -8.65
C GLU A 44 -10.26 -6.14 -7.40
N ASN A 45 -9.77 -5.60 -6.28
CA ASN A 45 -10.50 -5.60 -5.02
C ASN A 45 -10.27 -4.29 -4.24
N GLY A 46 -11.31 -3.46 -4.18
CA GLY A 46 -11.28 -2.17 -3.47
C GLY A 46 -10.88 -2.26 -1.99
N LEU A 47 -11.02 -3.43 -1.36
CA LEU A 47 -10.60 -3.67 0.03
C LEU A 47 -9.08 -3.66 0.22
N PHE A 48 -8.32 -4.20 -0.75
CA PHE A 48 -6.87 -4.39 -0.66
C PHE A 48 -6.07 -3.50 -1.61
N GLU A 49 -6.73 -2.51 -2.25
CA GLU A 49 -6.06 -1.51 -3.07
C GLU A 49 -5.05 -0.69 -2.27
N ASP A 50 -5.42 -0.24 -1.07
CA ASP A 50 -4.55 0.56 -0.23
C ASP A 50 -4.74 0.26 1.27
N ARG A 51 -3.75 0.70 2.06
CA ARG A 51 -3.73 0.49 3.52
C ARG A 51 -4.88 1.17 4.26
N ASN A 52 -5.42 2.26 3.71
CA ASN A 52 -6.48 3.03 4.35
C ASN A 52 -7.83 2.34 4.15
N ASN A 53 -8.11 1.82 2.95
CA ASN A 53 -9.30 1.04 2.64
C ASN A 53 -9.39 -0.19 3.54
N PHE A 54 -8.28 -0.93 3.68
CA PHE A 54 -8.22 -2.07 4.59
C PHE A 54 -8.47 -1.65 6.05
N LEU A 55 -7.86 -0.56 6.51
CA LEU A 55 -8.07 -0.06 7.86
C LEU A 55 -9.54 0.37 8.09
N SER A 56 -10.14 1.12 7.17
CA SER A 56 -11.54 1.54 7.24
C SER A 56 -12.48 0.34 7.23
N PHE A 57 -12.17 -0.69 6.45
CA PHE A 57 -12.89 -1.96 6.48
C PHE A 57 -12.79 -2.63 7.85
N CYS A 58 -11.59 -2.77 8.42
CA CYS A 58 -11.41 -3.32 9.75
C CYS A 58 -12.15 -2.52 10.83
N GLN A 59 -12.12 -1.19 10.76
CA GLN A 59 -12.83 -0.32 11.70
C GLN A 59 -14.35 -0.48 11.60
N LYS A 60 -14.89 -0.51 10.37
CA LYS A 60 -16.32 -0.68 10.11
C LYS A 60 -16.87 -2.01 10.66
N TYR A 61 -16.10 -3.09 10.54
CA TYR A 61 -16.47 -4.43 11.00
C TYR A 61 -15.86 -4.82 12.35
N GLN A 62 -15.23 -3.87 13.04
CA GLN A 62 -14.62 -4.07 14.37
C GLN A 62 -13.61 -5.23 14.41
N PHE A 63 -12.85 -5.41 13.34
CA PHE A 63 -11.76 -6.38 13.28
C PHE A 63 -10.54 -5.90 14.05
N GLN A 64 -9.98 -6.79 14.85
CA GLN A 64 -8.89 -6.47 15.78
C GLN A 64 -7.83 -7.55 15.74
N PHE A 65 -6.57 -7.14 15.93
CA PHE A 65 -5.40 -8.00 15.83
C PHE A 65 -4.50 -7.93 17.07
N ASP A 66 -5.03 -7.44 18.19
CA ASP A 66 -4.35 -7.27 19.49
C ASP A 66 -4.18 -8.59 20.26
N THR A 67 -4.99 -9.60 19.98
CA THR A 67 -4.88 -10.93 20.59
C THR A 67 -4.97 -12.03 19.52
N LEU A 68 -4.38 -13.19 19.80
CA LEU A 68 -4.39 -14.33 18.87
C LEU A 68 -5.82 -14.75 18.49
N ARG A 69 -6.74 -14.75 19.47
CA ARG A 69 -8.15 -15.12 19.24
C ARG A 69 -8.84 -14.15 18.28
N ARG A 70 -8.68 -12.84 18.50
CA ARG A 70 -9.27 -11.80 17.64
C ARG A 70 -8.64 -11.83 16.25
N ALA A 71 -7.32 -11.99 16.15
CA ALA A 71 -6.62 -12.10 14.87
C ALA A 71 -7.10 -13.29 14.03
N LYS A 72 -7.30 -14.47 14.64
CA LYS A 72 -7.86 -15.65 13.95
C LYS A 72 -9.26 -15.39 13.41
N TYR A 73 -10.13 -14.83 14.24
CA TYR A 73 -11.50 -14.50 13.86
C TYR A 73 -11.53 -13.48 12.71
N SER A 74 -10.80 -12.37 12.86
CA SER A 74 -10.73 -11.31 11.84
C SER A 74 -10.16 -11.84 10.53
N SER A 75 -9.13 -12.68 10.56
CA SER A 75 -8.57 -13.31 9.35
C SER A 75 -9.59 -14.20 8.65
N MET A 76 -10.35 -15.00 9.40
CA MET A 76 -11.40 -15.86 8.83
C MET A 76 -12.52 -15.03 8.17
N MET A 77 -12.95 -13.95 8.81
CA MET A 77 -13.97 -13.06 8.26
C MET A 77 -13.49 -12.32 7.00
N ILE A 78 -12.23 -11.89 6.99
CA ILE A 78 -11.60 -11.31 5.79
C ILE A 78 -11.65 -12.30 4.62
N LEU A 79 -11.26 -13.57 4.85
CA LEU A 79 -11.31 -14.61 3.82
C LEU A 79 -12.75 -14.84 3.34
N TYR A 80 -13.72 -14.84 4.25
CA TYR A 80 -15.13 -14.96 3.89
C TYR A 80 -15.60 -13.83 2.95
N HIS A 81 -15.22 -12.57 3.25
CA HIS A 81 -15.54 -11.42 2.40
C HIS A 81 -14.82 -11.46 1.04
N LEU A 82 -13.63 -12.05 0.97
CA LEU A 82 -12.92 -12.28 -0.29
C LEU A 82 -13.62 -13.31 -1.18
N SER A 83 -14.11 -14.40 -0.59
CA SER A 83 -14.83 -15.45 -1.33
C SER A 83 -16.26 -15.03 -1.72
N ASN A 84 -16.83 -14.04 -1.03
CA ASN A 84 -18.18 -13.54 -1.27
C ASN A 84 -18.14 -12.02 -1.48
N PRO A 85 -17.68 -11.55 -2.66
CA PRO A 85 -17.63 -10.14 -2.95
C PRO A 85 -19.06 -9.58 -2.96
N SER A 86 -19.47 -8.99 -1.84
CA SER A 86 -20.64 -8.13 -1.84
C SER A 86 -20.28 -6.84 -2.58
N PRO A 87 -21.23 -6.15 -3.24
CA PRO A 87 -21.00 -4.82 -3.78
C PRO A 87 -20.74 -3.87 -2.61
N MET A 88 -19.50 -3.86 -2.15
CA MET A 88 -19.04 -3.00 -1.11
C MET A 88 -18.86 -1.64 -1.75
N ASN A 89 -19.90 -0.82 -1.64
CA ASN A 89 -19.86 0.60 -1.97
C ASN A 89 -18.83 1.28 -1.05
N PHE A 90 -17.55 1.12 -1.34
CA PHE A 90 -16.51 2.04 -0.93
C PHE A 90 -16.63 3.24 -1.85
N GLY A 91 -17.69 4.03 -1.65
CA GLY A 91 -17.69 5.40 -2.10
C GLY A 91 -16.48 6.06 -1.45
N LYS A 92 -15.47 6.40 -2.25
CA LYS A 92 -14.37 7.30 -1.83
C LYS A 92 -14.99 8.65 -1.54
N CYS A 93 -15.59 8.81 -0.37
CA CYS A 93 -16.21 10.04 0.04
C CYS A 93 -15.42 10.60 1.22
N CYS A 94 -14.91 11.81 1.03
CA CYS A 94 -14.18 12.53 2.07
C CYS A 94 -15.11 12.75 3.27
N ILE A 95 -14.62 12.55 4.50
CA ILE A 95 -15.39 12.77 5.74
C ILE A 95 -15.96 14.20 5.80
N ILE A 96 -15.27 15.18 5.22
CA ILE A 96 -15.71 16.57 5.11
C ILE A 96 -16.85 16.75 4.09
N CYS A 97 -16.81 15.99 2.99
CA CYS A 97 -17.85 16.01 1.95
C CYS A 97 -19.11 15.24 2.39
N CYS A 98 -18.96 14.15 3.14
CA CYS A 98 -20.10 13.41 3.72
C CYS A 98 -20.90 14.24 4.74
N ALA A 99 -20.27 15.19 5.43
CA ALA A 99 -20.92 16.02 6.43
C ALA A 99 -21.82 17.12 5.83
N HIS A 100 -21.67 17.45 4.54
CA HIS A 100 -22.36 18.59 3.91
C HIS A 100 -23.59 18.23 3.07
N ASN A 101 -23.94 16.94 2.93
CA ASN A 101 -25.18 16.49 2.28
C ASN A 101 -25.51 17.22 0.97
N VAL A 102 -24.52 17.40 0.10
CA VAL A 102 -24.73 17.89 -1.28
C VAL A 102 -24.67 16.68 -2.20
N PHE A 103 -25.84 16.30 -2.71
CA PHE A 103 -26.00 15.39 -3.84
C PHE A 103 -25.66 16.10 -5.14
#